data_AF-A0A532UKK6-F1
#
_entry.id   AF-A0A532UKK6-F1
#
_cell.length_a   1.000
_cell.length_b   1.000
_cell.length_c   1.000
_cell.angle_alpha   90.00
_cell.angle_beta   90.00
_cell.angle_gamma   90.00
#
_symmetry.space_group_name_H-M   'P 1'
#
loop_
_entity.id
_entity.type
_entity.pdbx_description
1 polymer ?
#
loop_
_entity_poly.entity_id
_entity_poly.type
_entity_poly.pdbx_seq_one_letter_code
_entity_poly.pdbx_strand_id
1 'polypeptide(L)'
;MTIYAAVMTGKGTGAISTIQAFGDSAETVLKKIFRPAGKKPAKFGTGEILLGSICDGAEVIDQVTLGCEGPKTFAIHCHGNPLIVEMIMQLLRQHGANLVTDEQLLAKVLTSRGRIDTIAVEAKLALPKARTIQGAKIIANQIDAGLSKKAQDWLGGMDEASLDEIKAEASRILQESQTARLIIYGCTAVLTGPPNSGKSTLLNCLAGRQKAIVTDIEGTTRDWVSAECRIGSLAVKLIDTAGLDEEISYPQDGVEQAAQNKTAEILEQADIVLLVLDNARPTEELDNRLLERITNKQVITVLNKSDLPAKLDPDSLSTFVPDTARISAKEGTGIEDLREKIRQASRVVDFDMRQPVCFTNRQEDLLKQLTSTESKQQAASIIRKLLKGEV
;
A
#
# COMPACT_ATOMS: atom_id res chain seq x y z
N MET A 1 -23.19 2.45 26.87
CA MET A 1 -22.61 1.09 26.92
C MET A 1 -22.41 0.64 25.48
N THR A 2 -21.17 0.64 25.01
CA THR A 2 -20.83 0.38 23.60
C THR A 2 -19.94 -0.86 23.49
N ILE A 3 -20.13 -1.61 22.41
CA ILE A 3 -19.29 -2.71 21.96
C ILE A 3 -19.12 -2.58 20.45
N TYR A 4 -17.90 -2.85 19.99
CA TYR A 4 -17.52 -2.91 18.59
C TYR A 4 -16.95 -4.30 18.31
N ALA A 5 -17.19 -4.83 17.13
CA ALA A 5 -16.61 -6.11 16.71
C ALA A 5 -16.15 -6.06 15.26
N ALA A 6 -15.05 -6.76 14.95
CA ALA A 6 -14.53 -6.89 13.60
C ALA A 6 -13.81 -8.23 13.43
N VAL A 7 -13.83 -8.74 12.20
CA VAL A 7 -12.97 -9.86 11.80
C VAL A 7 -11.57 -9.30 11.53
N MET A 8 -10.56 -9.82 12.23
CA MET A 8 -9.18 -9.32 12.19
C MET A 8 -8.28 -10.13 11.25
N THR A 9 -8.72 -11.30 10.81
CA THR A 9 -8.02 -12.15 9.84
C THR A 9 -8.45 -11.81 8.41
N GLY A 10 -7.58 -12.10 7.44
CA GLY A 10 -7.89 -11.90 6.02
C GLY A 10 -9.15 -12.66 5.59
N LYS A 11 -9.85 -12.11 4.59
CA LYS A 11 -11.05 -12.73 4.02
C LYS A 11 -10.67 -14.04 3.32
N GLY A 12 -11.48 -15.08 3.51
CA GLY A 12 -11.30 -16.37 2.85
C GLY A 12 -11.48 -17.56 3.79
N THR A 13 -11.25 -18.76 3.26
CA THR A 13 -11.26 -19.99 4.06
C THR A 13 -9.89 -20.20 4.70
N GLY A 14 -9.88 -20.52 6.00
CA GLY A 14 -8.66 -20.85 6.74
C GLY A 14 -8.93 -21.82 7.88
N ALA A 15 -7.87 -22.31 8.53
CA ALA A 15 -8.02 -23.14 9.73
C ALA A 15 -8.63 -22.35 10.89
N ILE A 16 -8.23 -21.08 11.05
CA ILE A 16 -8.62 -20.20 12.15
C ILE A 16 -9.02 -18.83 11.58
N SER A 17 -10.06 -18.25 12.15
CA SER A 17 -10.42 -16.83 12.01
C SER A 17 -10.42 -16.18 13.39
N THR A 18 -10.04 -14.91 13.45
CA THR A 18 -10.07 -14.13 14.70
C THR A 18 -11.08 -13.01 14.58
N ILE A 19 -12.07 -12.99 15.47
CA ILE A 19 -13.01 -11.88 15.65
C ILE A 19 -12.61 -11.15 16.93
N GLN A 20 -12.29 -9.87 16.84
CA GLN A 20 -11.98 -9.06 18.02
C GLN A 20 -13.22 -8.26 18.44
N ALA A 21 -13.48 -8.24 19.75
CA ALA A 21 -14.54 -7.47 20.38
C ALA A 21 -13.93 -6.44 21.36
N PHE A 22 -14.38 -5.19 21.26
CA PHE A 22 -13.85 -4.09 22.06
C PHE A 22 -14.97 -3.19 22.60
N GLY A 23 -14.92 -2.85 23.88
CA GLY A 23 -15.78 -1.83 24.50
C GLY A 23 -16.28 -2.18 25.89
N ASP A 24 -16.92 -1.22 26.55
CA ASP A 24 -17.39 -1.33 27.95
C ASP A 24 -18.32 -2.52 28.19
N SER A 25 -19.08 -2.90 27.16
CA SER A 25 -20.04 -4.01 27.23
C SER A 25 -19.50 -5.33 26.68
N ALA A 26 -18.26 -5.37 26.18
CA ALA A 26 -17.70 -6.55 25.52
C ALA A 26 -17.70 -7.79 26.44
N GLU A 27 -17.24 -7.65 27.68
CA GLU A 27 -17.24 -8.75 28.64
C GLU A 27 -18.67 -9.23 28.96
N THR A 28 -19.60 -8.29 29.14
CA THR A 28 -21.01 -8.59 29.44
C THR A 28 -21.69 -9.34 28.29
N VAL A 29 -21.40 -8.96 27.05
CA VAL A 29 -21.91 -9.65 25.85
C VAL A 29 -21.29 -11.05 25.76
N LEU A 30 -19.97 -11.16 25.91
CA LEU A 30 -19.28 -12.45 25.84
C LEU A 30 -19.76 -13.43 26.90
N LYS A 31 -20.03 -12.99 28.13
CA LYS A 31 -20.62 -13.83 29.19
C LYS A 31 -21.99 -14.42 28.83
N LYS A 32 -22.74 -13.81 27.89
CA LYS A 32 -24.03 -14.34 27.44
C LYS A 32 -23.88 -15.41 26.37
N ILE A 33 -22.90 -15.26 25.48
CA ILE A 33 -22.75 -16.12 24.29
C ILE A 33 -21.67 -17.19 24.43
N PHE A 34 -20.70 -17.02 25.33
CA PHE A 34 -19.59 -17.96 25.54
C PHE A 34 -19.87 -18.93 26.69
N ARG A 35 -19.72 -20.23 26.42
CA ARG A 35 -19.80 -21.31 27.41
C ARG A 35 -18.42 -21.95 27.61
N PRO A 36 -17.79 -21.87 28.80
CA PRO A 36 -16.46 -22.44 29.03
C PRO A 36 -16.45 -23.97 28.95
N ALA A 37 -15.35 -24.53 28.45
CA ALA A 37 -15.09 -25.97 28.44
C ALA A 37 -14.73 -26.43 29.87
N GLY A 38 -15.74 -26.66 30.70
CA GLY A 38 -15.56 -27.16 32.07
C GLY A 38 -16.66 -26.73 33.04
N LYS A 39 -16.55 -27.17 34.29
CA LYS A 39 -17.53 -26.85 35.36
C LYS A 39 -17.29 -25.50 36.05
N LYS A 40 -16.10 -24.92 35.88
CA LYS A 40 -15.73 -23.65 36.53
C LYS A 40 -16.21 -22.47 35.68
N PRO A 41 -16.72 -21.39 36.30
CA PRO A 41 -17.09 -20.19 35.56
C PRO A 41 -15.84 -19.55 34.93
N ALA A 42 -16.01 -19.02 33.72
CA ALA A 42 -14.97 -18.30 32.99
C ALA A 42 -14.54 -17.03 33.74
N LYS A 43 -13.23 -16.84 33.90
CA LYS A 43 -12.64 -15.60 34.42
C LYS A 43 -11.99 -14.84 33.27
N PHE A 44 -12.53 -13.67 32.97
CA PHE A 44 -12.10 -12.83 31.85
C PHE A 44 -10.93 -11.90 32.26
N GLY A 45 -9.88 -12.48 32.85
CA GLY A 45 -8.71 -11.73 33.29
C GLY A 45 -7.80 -11.35 32.13
N THR A 46 -7.22 -10.14 32.13
CA THR A 46 -6.24 -9.73 31.11
C THR A 46 -5.08 -10.73 31.04
N GLY A 47 -4.77 -11.21 29.83
CA GLY A 47 -3.73 -12.21 29.58
C GLY A 47 -4.22 -13.67 29.59
N GLU A 48 -5.46 -13.92 30.00
CA GLU A 48 -6.04 -15.27 30.03
C GLU A 48 -6.49 -15.75 28.63
N ILE A 49 -6.39 -17.06 28.39
CA ILE A 49 -6.96 -17.75 27.23
C ILE A 49 -7.96 -18.78 27.74
N LEU A 50 -9.21 -18.67 27.30
CA LEU A 50 -10.30 -19.52 27.74
C LEU A 50 -10.73 -20.44 26.60
N LEU A 51 -10.81 -21.75 26.86
CA LEU A 51 -11.38 -22.72 25.93
C LEU A 51 -12.90 -22.85 26.18
N GLY A 52 -13.71 -22.90 25.13
CA GLY A 52 -15.15 -23.07 25.25
C GLY A 52 -15.87 -23.10 23.91
N SER A 53 -17.15 -22.75 23.91
CA SER A 53 -17.99 -22.67 22.72
C SER A 53 -18.75 -21.36 22.67
N ILE A 54 -18.93 -20.81 21.46
CA ILE A 54 -19.91 -19.76 21.21
C ILE A 54 -21.25 -20.43 20.90
N CYS A 55 -22.30 -19.96 21.58
CA CYS A 55 -23.64 -20.51 21.49
C CYS A 55 -24.68 -19.42 21.23
N ASP A 56 -25.64 -19.72 20.37
CA ASP A 56 -26.90 -18.98 20.27
C ASP A 56 -27.99 -19.77 21.01
N GLY A 57 -28.33 -19.31 22.21
CA GLY A 57 -29.21 -20.04 23.12
C GLY A 57 -28.66 -21.44 23.45
N ALA A 58 -29.30 -22.48 22.91
CA ALA A 58 -28.91 -23.89 23.10
C ALA A 58 -28.05 -24.43 21.94
N GLU A 59 -28.01 -23.74 20.80
CA GLU A 59 -27.26 -24.16 19.63
C GLU A 59 -25.78 -23.79 19.78
N VAL A 60 -24.89 -24.73 19.49
CA VAL A 60 -23.45 -24.48 19.46
C VAL A 60 -23.08 -24.06 18.06
N ILE A 61 -22.58 -22.82 17.91
CA ILE A 61 -22.09 -22.32 16.62
C ILE A 61 -20.70 -22.88 16.36
N ASP A 62 -19.79 -22.75 17.35
CA ASP A 62 -18.42 -23.23 17.21
C ASP A 62 -17.73 -23.45 18.56
N GLN A 63 -16.72 -24.33 18.56
CA GLN A 63 -15.74 -24.44 19.64
C GLN A 63 -14.62 -23.44 19.39
N VAL A 64 -14.34 -22.58 20.36
CA VAL A 64 -13.43 -21.44 20.22
C VAL A 64 -12.41 -21.39 21.35
N THR A 65 -11.32 -20.66 21.11
CA THR A 65 -10.54 -20.06 22.21
C THR A 65 -10.84 -18.58 22.29
N LEU A 66 -10.99 -18.07 23.52
CA LEU A 66 -11.24 -16.67 23.80
C LEU A 66 -10.02 -16.07 24.50
N GLY A 67 -9.28 -15.19 23.82
CA GLY A 67 -8.18 -14.43 24.39
C GLY A 67 -8.66 -13.13 25.06
N CYS A 68 -8.24 -12.89 26.29
CA CYS A 68 -8.48 -11.64 27.02
C CYS A 68 -7.29 -10.69 26.84
N GLU A 69 -7.13 -10.10 25.66
CA GLU A 69 -5.90 -9.41 25.22
C GLU A 69 -5.61 -8.08 25.94
N GLY A 70 -6.59 -7.51 26.63
CA GLY A 70 -6.44 -6.24 27.32
C GLY A 70 -7.73 -5.79 28.01
N PRO A 71 -7.68 -4.64 28.71
CA PRO A 71 -8.87 -4.04 29.29
C PRO A 71 -9.93 -3.82 28.21
N LYS A 72 -11.10 -4.45 28.36
CA LYS A 72 -12.24 -4.35 27.43
C LYS A 72 -11.95 -4.86 26.01
N THR A 73 -10.87 -5.62 25.81
CA THR A 73 -10.46 -6.16 24.50
C THR A 73 -10.41 -7.69 24.58
N PHE A 74 -11.13 -8.34 23.68
CA PHE A 74 -11.24 -9.80 23.63
C PHE A 74 -11.10 -10.29 22.19
N ALA A 75 -10.48 -11.45 21.99
CA ALA A 75 -10.33 -12.10 20.70
C ALA A 75 -11.01 -13.48 20.73
N ILE A 76 -11.99 -13.70 19.86
CA ILE A 76 -12.64 -14.98 19.63
C ILE A 76 -11.91 -15.65 18.47
N HIS A 77 -11.19 -16.73 18.73
CA HIS A 77 -10.56 -17.54 17.70
C HIS A 77 -11.46 -18.74 17.39
N CYS A 78 -12.09 -18.71 16.22
CA CYS A 78 -13.00 -19.74 15.72
C CYS A 78 -12.42 -20.44 14.49
N HIS A 79 -13.07 -21.49 14.01
CA HIS A 79 -12.73 -22.10 12.73
C HIS A 79 -12.91 -21.09 11.59
N GLY A 80 -11.95 -21.05 10.67
CA GLY A 80 -11.91 -20.08 9.57
C GLY A 80 -12.86 -20.35 8.41
N ASN A 81 -14.02 -20.96 8.66
CA ASN A 81 -15.10 -21.07 7.68
C ASN A 81 -15.87 -19.75 7.62
N PRO A 82 -16.02 -19.10 6.44
CA PRO A 82 -16.74 -17.84 6.32
C PRO A 82 -18.16 -17.85 6.90
N LEU A 83 -18.88 -18.97 6.83
CA LEU A 83 -20.22 -19.10 7.40
C LEU A 83 -20.21 -19.07 8.92
N ILE A 84 -19.23 -19.72 9.57
CA ILE A 84 -19.07 -19.70 11.03
C ILE A 84 -18.76 -18.28 11.50
N VAL A 85 -17.85 -17.59 10.80
CA VAL A 85 -17.49 -16.20 11.10
C VAL A 85 -18.72 -15.30 11.01
N GLU A 86 -19.52 -15.42 9.94
CA GLU A 86 -20.74 -14.64 9.76
C GLU A 86 -21.77 -14.92 10.85
N MET A 87 -21.99 -16.18 11.24
CA MET A 87 -22.89 -16.55 12.33
C MET A 87 -22.47 -15.89 13.65
N ILE A 88 -21.19 -15.92 14.01
CA ILE A 88 -20.68 -15.29 15.24
C ILE A 88 -20.82 -13.76 15.16
N MET A 89 -20.51 -13.15 14.02
CA MET A 89 -20.65 -11.69 13.82
C MET A 89 -22.12 -11.24 13.93
N GLN A 90 -23.07 -11.98 13.35
CA GLN A 90 -24.50 -11.69 13.50
C GLN A 90 -24.97 -11.87 14.94
N LEU A 91 -24.51 -12.92 15.64
CA LEU A 91 -24.83 -13.12 17.05
C LEU A 91 -24.34 -11.95 17.93
N LEU A 92 -23.12 -11.45 17.68
CA LEU A 92 -22.60 -10.26 18.34
C LEU A 92 -23.47 -9.03 18.06
N ARG A 93 -23.89 -8.84 16.80
CA ARG A 93 -24.78 -7.74 16.41
C ARG A 93 -26.14 -7.81 17.10
N GLN A 94 -26.74 -8.99 17.18
CA GLN A 94 -28.00 -9.21 17.92
C GLN A 94 -27.87 -8.83 19.40
N HIS A 95 -26.67 -9.00 19.98
CA HIS A 95 -26.35 -8.60 21.35
C HIS A 95 -25.85 -7.15 21.47
N GLY A 96 -26.02 -6.33 20.43
CA GLY A 96 -25.76 -4.89 20.44
C GLY A 96 -24.35 -4.48 20.02
N ALA A 97 -23.55 -5.38 19.44
CA ALA A 97 -22.26 -5.02 18.86
C ALA A 97 -22.41 -4.21 17.58
N ASN A 98 -21.67 -3.10 17.49
CA ASN A 98 -21.48 -2.38 16.25
C ASN A 98 -20.40 -3.08 15.43
N LEU A 99 -20.79 -3.71 14.32
CA LEU A 99 -19.85 -4.34 13.41
C LEU A 99 -19.12 -3.25 12.62
N VAL A 100 -17.79 -3.26 12.67
CA VAL A 100 -16.91 -2.27 12.05
C VAL A 100 -15.82 -2.99 11.24
N THR A 101 -15.06 -2.23 10.44
CA THR A 101 -13.87 -2.81 9.81
C THR A 101 -12.79 -3.10 10.85
N ASP A 102 -11.87 -3.99 10.51
CA ASP A 102 -10.65 -4.26 11.27
C ASP A 102 -9.85 -2.98 11.54
N GLU A 103 -9.68 -2.12 10.53
CA GLU A 103 -9.01 -0.83 10.66
C GLU A 103 -9.70 0.08 11.69
N GLN A 104 -11.03 0.18 11.64
CA GLN A 104 -11.82 0.99 12.56
C GLN A 104 -11.75 0.44 14.00
N LEU A 105 -11.80 -0.89 14.16
CA LEU A 105 -11.68 -1.52 15.47
C LEU A 105 -10.27 -1.31 16.05
N LEU A 106 -9.23 -1.57 15.27
CA LEU A 106 -7.85 -1.42 15.68
C LEU A 106 -7.55 0.02 16.08
N ALA A 107 -8.05 1.02 15.33
CA ALA A 107 -7.94 2.43 15.68
C ALA A 107 -8.58 2.74 17.05
N LYS A 108 -9.78 2.21 17.32
CA LYS A 108 -10.46 2.35 18.63
C LYS A 108 -9.67 1.69 19.77
N VAL A 109 -9.16 0.48 19.56
CA VAL A 109 -8.37 -0.25 20.56
C VAL A 109 -7.09 0.53 20.87
N LEU A 110 -6.35 0.97 19.85
CA LEU A 110 -5.09 1.69 20.03
C LEU A 110 -5.27 3.04 20.72
N THR A 111 -6.27 3.84 20.30
CA THR A 111 -6.54 5.15 20.92
C THR A 111 -7.03 5.02 22.38
N SER A 112 -7.68 3.92 22.73
CA SER A 112 -8.12 3.66 24.11
C SER A 112 -6.98 3.35 25.09
N ARG A 113 -5.81 2.91 24.60
CA ARG A 113 -4.67 2.50 25.43
C ARG A 113 -3.90 3.68 26.05
N GLY A 114 -4.38 4.93 25.87
CA GLY A 114 -3.73 6.15 26.35
C GLY A 114 -2.35 6.36 25.71
N ARG A 115 -1.70 7.50 26.00
CA ARG A 115 -0.28 7.93 25.72
C ARG A 115 0.42 7.51 24.40
N ILE A 116 -0.25 6.88 23.45
CA ILE A 116 0.33 6.55 22.14
C ILE A 116 0.23 7.81 21.29
N ASP A 117 1.38 8.25 20.78
CA ASP A 117 1.48 9.26 19.73
C ASP A 117 0.60 8.85 18.54
N THR A 118 -0.16 9.77 17.96
CA THR A 118 -1.01 9.52 16.80
C THR A 118 -0.23 8.93 15.63
N ILE A 119 1.03 9.32 15.43
CA ILE A 119 1.91 8.72 14.41
C ILE A 119 2.12 7.22 14.68
N ALA A 120 2.25 6.81 15.95
CA ALA A 120 2.41 5.40 16.31
C ALA A 120 1.11 4.60 16.13
N VAL A 121 -0.05 5.23 16.30
CA VAL A 121 -1.35 4.62 15.93
C VAL A 121 -1.41 4.45 14.41
N GLU A 122 -1.09 5.49 13.64
CA GLU A 122 -1.05 5.46 12.18
C GLU A 122 -0.07 4.39 11.66
N ALA A 123 1.11 4.27 12.27
CA ALA A 123 2.10 3.26 11.91
C ALA A 123 1.56 1.83 12.07
N LYS A 124 0.86 1.55 13.18
CA LYS A 124 0.25 0.23 13.41
C LYS A 124 -0.89 -0.08 12.42
N LEU A 125 -1.62 0.93 11.97
CA LEU A 125 -2.66 0.79 10.95
C LEU A 125 -2.09 0.66 9.53
N ALA A 126 -0.95 1.28 9.25
CA ALA A 126 -0.29 1.23 7.95
C ALA A 126 0.54 -0.06 7.75
N LEU A 127 1.05 -0.66 8.83
CA LEU A 127 1.97 -1.81 8.76
C LEU A 127 1.40 -3.02 7.97
N PRO A 128 0.12 -3.43 8.13
CA PRO A 128 -0.46 -4.51 7.33
C PRO A 128 -0.59 -4.20 5.85
N LYS A 129 -0.56 -2.91 5.47
CA LYS A 129 -0.68 -2.43 4.08
C LYS A 129 0.67 -2.38 3.36
N ALA A 130 1.77 -2.58 4.07
CA ALA A 130 3.11 -2.57 3.49
C ALA A 130 3.28 -3.74 2.52
N ARG A 131 3.67 -3.45 1.28
CA ARG A 131 3.89 -4.45 0.23
C ARG A 131 5.30 -5.03 0.22
N THR A 132 6.20 -4.45 0.99
CA THR A 132 7.61 -4.86 1.05
C THR A 132 8.10 -4.92 2.50
N ILE A 133 9.11 -5.76 2.74
CA ILE A 133 9.74 -5.89 4.06
C ILE A 133 10.40 -4.56 4.45
N GLN A 134 11.04 -3.90 3.48
CA GLN A 134 11.65 -2.58 3.64
C GLN A 134 10.59 -1.53 3.99
N GLY A 135 9.43 -1.55 3.33
CA GLY A 135 8.30 -0.67 3.62
C GLY A 135 7.77 -0.84 5.05
N ALA A 136 7.63 -2.09 5.49
CA ALA A 136 7.25 -2.40 6.87
C ALA A 136 8.27 -1.85 7.88
N LYS A 137 9.58 -1.96 7.58
CA LYS A 137 10.65 -1.38 8.41
C LYS A 137 10.61 0.15 8.44
N ILE A 138 10.36 0.81 7.30
CA ILE A 138 10.22 2.27 7.25
C ILE A 138 9.10 2.74 8.19
N ILE A 139 7.92 2.11 8.09
CA ILE A 139 6.77 2.42 8.96
C ILE A 139 7.13 2.20 10.44
N ALA A 140 7.73 1.05 10.78
CA ALA A 140 8.09 0.73 12.16
C ALA A 140 9.10 1.74 12.74
N ASN A 141 10.08 2.18 11.95
CA ASN A 141 11.08 3.16 12.39
C ASN A 141 10.49 4.55 12.67
N GLN A 142 9.31 4.89 12.14
CA GLN A 142 8.69 6.22 12.37
C GLN A 142 8.29 6.46 13.83
N ILE A 143 8.10 5.38 14.60
CA ILE A 143 7.68 5.45 16.01
C ILE A 143 8.83 5.91 16.91
N ASP A 144 10.00 5.30 16.78
CA ASP A 144 11.10 5.51 17.74
C ASP A 144 12.19 6.48 17.24
N ALA A 145 12.39 6.58 15.92
CA ALA A 145 13.53 7.31 15.35
C ALA A 145 13.16 8.27 14.20
N GLY A 146 12.08 8.01 13.47
CA GLY A 146 11.65 8.82 12.33
C GLY A 146 10.77 10.01 12.72
N LEU A 147 9.58 10.09 12.12
CA LEU A 147 8.71 11.27 12.22
C LEU A 147 8.31 11.63 13.66
N SER A 148 8.01 10.66 14.53
CA SER A 148 7.67 10.92 15.93
C SER A 148 8.80 11.62 16.67
N LYS A 149 10.02 11.10 16.55
CA LYS A 149 11.20 11.68 17.18
C LYS A 149 11.49 13.08 16.63
N LYS A 150 11.43 13.25 15.31
CA LYS A 150 11.64 14.55 14.67
C LYS A 150 10.62 15.60 15.12
N ALA A 151 9.35 15.23 15.22
CA ALA A 151 8.31 16.13 15.70
C ALA A 151 8.48 16.52 17.18
N GLN A 152 8.94 15.59 18.03
CA GLN A 152 9.29 15.88 19.42
C GLN A 152 10.48 16.83 19.51
N ASP A 153 11.51 16.61 18.70
CA ASP A 153 12.71 17.46 18.67
C ASP A 153 12.37 18.88 18.21
N TRP A 154 11.51 19.05 17.19
CA TRP A 154 11.02 20.38 16.79
C TRP A 154 10.29 21.11 17.91
N LEU A 155 9.45 20.41 18.70
CA LEU A 155 8.76 21.04 19.83
C LEU A 155 9.71 21.37 20.98
N GLY A 156 10.68 20.49 21.26
CA GLY A 156 11.67 20.70 22.32
C GLY A 156 12.63 21.85 22.02
N GLY A 157 12.98 22.03 20.74
CA GLY A 157 13.88 23.09 20.26
C GLY A 157 13.19 24.30 19.63
N MET A 158 11.88 24.49 19.84
CA MET A 158 11.11 25.52 19.13
C MET A 158 11.60 26.95 19.38
N ASP A 159 12.17 27.21 20.56
CA ASP A 159 12.71 28.52 20.91
C ASP A 159 14.06 28.78 20.20
N GLU A 160 14.87 27.73 20.01
CA GLU A 160 16.22 27.78 19.43
C GLU A 160 16.22 27.71 17.90
N ALA A 161 15.43 26.81 17.31
CA ALA A 161 15.38 26.59 15.86
C ALA A 161 14.67 27.75 15.15
N SER A 162 15.16 28.15 13.97
CA SER A 162 14.44 29.13 13.16
C SER A 162 13.20 28.52 12.52
N LEU A 163 12.20 29.35 12.19
CA LEU A 163 11.02 28.85 11.49
C LEU A 163 11.38 28.31 10.10
N ASP A 164 12.33 28.94 9.42
CA ASP A 164 12.78 28.54 8.09
C ASP A 164 13.51 27.19 8.11
N GLU A 165 14.26 26.89 9.16
CA GLU A 165 14.86 25.55 9.37
C GLU A 165 13.78 24.46 9.49
N ILE A 166 12.77 24.68 10.33
CA ILE A 166 11.66 23.73 10.50
C ILE A 166 10.93 23.50 9.17
N LYS A 167 10.67 24.59 8.42
CA LYS A 167 10.02 24.52 7.11
C LYS A 167 10.87 23.76 6.09
N ALA A 168 12.17 24.03 6.02
CA ALA A 168 13.10 23.36 5.12
C ALA A 168 13.18 21.85 5.42
N GLU A 169 13.23 21.47 6.71
CA GLU A 169 13.21 20.07 7.12
C GLU A 169 11.88 19.39 6.81
N ALA A 170 10.74 20.06 7.02
CA ALA A 170 9.42 19.55 6.65
C ALA A 170 9.30 19.34 5.13
N SER A 171 9.81 20.28 4.32
CA SER A 171 9.88 20.13 2.86
C SER A 171 10.75 18.95 2.45
N ARG A 172 11.90 18.72 3.10
CA ARG A 172 12.74 17.54 2.85
C ARG A 172 11.99 16.25 3.20
N ILE A 173 11.31 16.19 4.35
CA ILE A 173 10.52 15.02 4.74
C ILE A 173 9.45 14.71 3.69
N LEU A 174 8.72 15.72 3.19
CA LEU A 174 7.74 15.55 2.12
C LEU A 174 8.36 14.99 0.83
N GLN A 175 9.54 15.46 0.43
CA GLN A 175 10.26 14.95 -0.74
C GLN A 175 10.67 13.49 -0.55
N GLU A 176 11.31 13.14 0.57
CA GLU A 176 11.74 11.78 0.87
C GLU A 176 10.54 10.80 0.99
N SER A 177 9.39 11.31 1.43
CA SER A 177 8.16 10.53 1.56
C SER A 177 7.63 10.01 0.23
N GLN A 178 7.94 10.67 -0.90
CA GLN A 178 7.57 10.18 -2.23
C GLN A 178 8.26 8.86 -2.55
N THR A 179 9.57 8.77 -2.26
CA THR A 179 10.35 7.53 -2.40
C THR A 179 9.88 6.47 -1.41
N ALA A 180 9.65 6.85 -0.15
CA ALA A 180 9.15 5.93 0.87
C ALA A 180 7.79 5.33 0.48
N ARG A 181 6.90 6.11 -0.12
CA ARG A 181 5.60 5.65 -0.62
C ARG A 181 5.76 4.50 -1.62
N LEU A 182 6.71 4.60 -2.55
CA LEU A 182 7.00 3.54 -3.54
C LEU A 182 7.47 2.24 -2.86
N ILE A 183 8.30 2.37 -1.82
CA ILE A 183 8.80 1.22 -1.06
C ILE A 183 7.68 0.60 -0.21
N ILE A 184 6.84 1.43 0.43
CA ILE A 184 5.77 0.99 1.33
C ILE A 184 4.60 0.38 0.55
N TYR A 185 4.03 1.13 -0.39
CA TYR A 185 2.76 0.78 -1.05
C TYR A 185 2.95 0.23 -2.47
N GLY A 186 4.20 0.12 -2.93
CA GLY A 186 4.55 -0.37 -4.25
C GLY A 186 4.69 0.74 -5.29
N CYS A 187 5.22 0.36 -6.45
CA CYS A 187 5.48 1.22 -7.59
C CYS A 187 4.69 0.71 -8.80
N THR A 188 3.99 1.61 -9.48
CA THR A 188 3.29 1.30 -10.74
C THR A 188 4.16 1.67 -11.92
N ALA A 189 4.53 0.69 -12.73
CA ALA A 189 5.31 0.87 -13.94
C ALA A 189 4.45 0.53 -15.17
N VAL A 190 4.27 1.50 -16.06
CA VAL A 190 3.43 1.36 -17.27
C VAL A 190 4.31 1.17 -18.50
N LEU A 191 4.08 0.11 -19.26
CA LEU A 191 4.76 -0.17 -20.52
C LEU A 191 3.97 0.48 -21.66
N THR A 192 4.60 1.39 -22.39
CA THR A 192 3.99 2.08 -23.54
C THR A 192 4.95 2.10 -24.74
N GLY A 193 4.43 2.37 -25.93
CA GLY A 193 5.21 2.41 -27.18
C GLY A 193 4.48 1.73 -28.34
N PRO A 194 5.07 1.74 -29.55
CA PRO A 194 4.40 1.28 -30.77
C PRO A 194 3.92 -0.18 -30.72
N PRO A 195 2.94 -0.56 -31.57
CA PRO A 195 2.55 -1.96 -31.76
C PRO A 195 3.77 -2.83 -32.11
N ASN A 196 3.79 -4.09 -31.62
CA ASN A 196 4.87 -5.05 -31.87
C ASN A 196 6.28 -4.66 -31.35
N SER A 197 6.42 -3.61 -30.51
CA SER A 197 7.70 -3.27 -29.87
C SER A 197 8.15 -4.30 -28.81
N GLY A 198 7.26 -5.21 -28.41
CA GLY A 198 7.54 -6.32 -27.49
C GLY A 198 7.22 -6.03 -26.03
N LYS A 199 6.24 -5.14 -25.76
CA LYS A 199 5.74 -4.81 -24.41
C LYS A 199 5.27 -6.03 -23.62
N SER A 200 4.41 -6.87 -24.20
CA SER A 200 3.89 -8.08 -23.51
C SER A 200 4.99 -9.11 -23.25
N THR A 201 5.95 -9.25 -24.17
CA THR A 201 7.14 -10.08 -23.96
C THR A 201 7.98 -9.57 -22.80
N LEU A 202 8.16 -8.24 -22.70
CA LEU A 202 8.89 -7.61 -21.60
C LEU A 202 8.16 -7.76 -20.27
N LEU A 203 6.84 -7.57 -20.23
CA LEU A 203 6.02 -7.79 -19.04
C LEU A 203 6.22 -9.21 -18.51
N ASN A 204 6.08 -10.21 -19.39
CA ASN A 204 6.29 -11.61 -19.04
C ASN A 204 7.74 -11.90 -18.60
N CYS A 205 8.73 -11.29 -19.25
CA CYS A 205 10.14 -11.46 -18.88
C CYS A 205 10.44 -10.89 -17.48
N LEU A 206 9.94 -9.69 -17.16
CA LEU A 206 10.13 -9.05 -15.86
C LEU A 206 9.39 -9.78 -14.73
N ALA A 207 8.18 -10.28 -15.01
CA ALA A 207 7.40 -11.08 -14.08
C ALA A 207 7.98 -12.50 -13.87
N GLY A 208 8.60 -13.06 -14.92
CA GLY A 208 8.91 -14.50 -15.05
C GLY A 208 10.24 -15.00 -14.47
N ARG A 209 10.91 -14.28 -13.55
CA ARG A 209 12.15 -14.80 -12.90
C ARG A 209 12.08 -14.97 -11.38
N GLN A 210 11.04 -14.44 -10.71
CA GLN A 210 10.73 -14.75 -9.31
C GLN A 210 9.21 -14.70 -9.15
N LYS A 211 8.56 -15.88 -9.17
CA LYS A 211 7.12 -16.10 -8.94
C LYS A 211 6.27 -14.83 -8.96
N ALA A 212 5.69 -14.51 -10.13
CA ALA A 212 4.48 -13.71 -10.16
C ALA A 212 3.48 -14.36 -9.19
N ILE A 213 3.18 -13.67 -8.09
CA ILE A 213 1.97 -13.99 -7.34
C ILE A 213 0.86 -13.45 -8.25
N VAL A 214 0.31 -14.33 -9.08
CA VAL A 214 -1.01 -14.11 -9.65
C VAL A 214 -1.94 -14.07 -8.45
N THR A 215 -2.35 -12.88 -8.03
CA THR A 215 -3.42 -12.76 -7.04
C THR A 215 -4.72 -12.99 -7.78
N ASP A 216 -5.32 -14.16 -7.53
CA ASP A 216 -6.73 -14.42 -7.84
C ASP A 216 -7.57 -13.54 -6.91
N ILE A 217 -7.68 -12.25 -7.20
CA ILE A 217 -8.80 -11.46 -6.69
C ILE A 217 -9.91 -11.64 -7.72
N GLU A 218 -10.75 -12.65 -7.49
CA GLU A 218 -12.01 -12.83 -8.21
C GLU A 218 -12.77 -11.50 -8.21
N GLY A 219 -12.89 -10.87 -9.38
CA GLY A 219 -13.72 -9.66 -9.54
C GLY A 219 -13.26 -8.58 -10.51
N THR A 220 -12.05 -8.60 -11.08
CA THR A 220 -11.68 -7.57 -12.09
C THR A 220 -11.88 -8.12 -13.50
N THR A 221 -12.99 -7.71 -14.11
CA THR A 221 -13.32 -7.86 -15.53
C THR A 221 -12.14 -7.50 -16.44
N ARG A 222 -11.60 -8.51 -17.14
CA ARG A 222 -11.05 -8.58 -18.52
C ARG A 222 -10.26 -7.42 -19.20
N ASP A 223 -9.90 -6.31 -18.57
CA ASP A 223 -9.54 -5.09 -19.34
C ASP A 223 -8.04 -4.69 -19.44
N TRP A 224 -7.07 -5.40 -18.87
CA TRP A 224 -5.61 -5.16 -19.12
C TRP A 224 -4.76 -6.29 -18.54
N VAL A 225 -3.61 -6.57 -19.15
CA VAL A 225 -2.62 -7.51 -18.58
C VAL A 225 -1.76 -6.74 -17.58
N SER A 226 -1.90 -7.09 -16.30
CA SER A 226 -0.98 -6.62 -15.27
C SER A 226 -0.25 -7.80 -14.62
N ALA A 227 0.99 -7.56 -14.24
CA ALA A 227 1.79 -8.53 -13.52
C ALA A 227 2.52 -7.84 -12.36
N GLU A 228 2.73 -8.58 -11.28
CA GLU A 228 3.51 -8.11 -10.15
C GLU A 228 4.90 -8.75 -10.17
N CYS A 229 5.92 -7.94 -9.92
CA CYS A 229 7.29 -8.42 -9.78
C CYS A 229 8.02 -7.66 -8.67
N ARG A 230 9.15 -8.22 -8.21
CA ARG A 230 10.04 -7.56 -7.25
C ARG A 230 11.26 -7.03 -7.98
N ILE A 231 11.56 -5.74 -7.76
CA ILE A 231 12.76 -5.09 -8.27
C ILE A 231 13.46 -4.44 -7.07
N GLY A 232 14.48 -5.10 -6.53
CA GLY A 232 15.14 -4.68 -5.30
C GLY A 232 14.18 -4.56 -4.11
N SER A 233 14.05 -3.35 -3.56
CA SER A 233 13.16 -3.02 -2.44
C SER A 233 11.72 -2.70 -2.88
N LEU A 234 11.42 -2.70 -4.19
CA LEU A 234 10.10 -2.36 -4.71
C LEU A 234 9.24 -3.59 -4.97
N ALA A 235 7.96 -3.48 -4.64
CA ALA A 235 6.89 -4.29 -5.22
C ALA A 235 6.35 -3.52 -6.42
N VAL A 236 6.66 -3.99 -7.63
CA VAL A 236 6.32 -3.29 -8.87
C VAL A 236 5.11 -3.94 -9.52
N LYS A 237 4.06 -3.14 -9.78
CA LYS A 237 2.92 -3.51 -10.62
C LYS A 237 3.22 -3.04 -12.05
N LEU A 238 3.44 -3.99 -12.94
CA LEU A 238 3.63 -3.77 -14.37
C LEU A 238 2.26 -3.75 -15.05
N ILE A 239 2.00 -2.75 -15.89
CA ILE A 239 0.78 -2.64 -16.68
C ILE A 239 1.17 -2.52 -18.16
N ASP A 240 0.67 -3.42 -19.00
CA ASP A 240 0.88 -3.35 -20.45
C ASP A 240 -0.29 -2.63 -21.14
N THR A 241 -0.01 -1.54 -21.84
CA THR A 241 -1.04 -0.77 -22.56
C THR A 241 -1.39 -1.35 -23.93
N ALA A 242 -0.61 -2.30 -24.50
CA ALA A 242 -0.93 -2.88 -25.81
C ALA A 242 -2.28 -3.62 -25.84
N GLY A 243 -2.70 -4.22 -24.72
CA GLY A 243 -4.00 -4.88 -24.63
C GLY A 243 -5.17 -3.91 -24.79
N LEU A 244 -4.97 -2.62 -24.47
CA LEU A 244 -5.97 -1.57 -24.67
C LEU A 244 -6.08 -1.22 -26.17
N ASP A 245 -4.97 -1.06 -26.89
CA ASP A 245 -5.01 -0.69 -28.31
C ASP A 245 -5.59 -1.82 -29.21
N GLU A 246 -5.38 -3.09 -28.87
CA GLU A 246 -5.82 -4.24 -29.67
C GLU A 246 -7.30 -4.62 -29.48
N GLU A 247 -7.88 -4.55 -28.27
CA GLU A 247 -9.33 -4.81 -28.06
C GLU A 247 -10.22 -3.75 -28.72
N ILE A 248 -9.68 -2.56 -28.94
CA ILE A 248 -10.38 -1.39 -29.48
C ILE A 248 -10.24 -1.31 -31.02
N SER A 249 -9.38 -2.14 -31.60
CA SER A 249 -9.19 -2.28 -33.05
C SER A 249 -10.34 -3.02 -33.76
N TYR A 250 -11.36 -3.49 -33.03
CA TYR A 250 -12.67 -3.84 -33.59
C TYR A 250 -13.59 -2.61 -33.55
N PRO A 251 -13.85 -1.94 -34.69
CA PRO A 251 -14.56 -0.68 -34.70
C PRO A 251 -16.03 -0.89 -34.34
N GLN A 252 -16.45 -0.35 -33.19
CA GLN A 252 -17.79 0.20 -33.04
C GLN A 252 -17.64 1.69 -32.74
N ASP A 253 -18.32 2.53 -33.52
CA ASP A 253 -18.23 3.99 -33.43
C ASP A 253 -18.48 4.45 -31.98
N GLY A 254 -17.47 5.09 -31.36
CA GLY A 254 -17.51 5.63 -29.99
C GLY A 254 -16.55 4.97 -28.98
N VAL A 255 -15.97 3.81 -29.30
CA VAL A 255 -15.06 3.07 -28.39
C VAL A 255 -13.64 3.67 -28.35
N GLU A 256 -13.20 4.32 -29.42
CA GLU A 256 -11.83 4.86 -29.57
C GLU A 256 -11.52 6.03 -28.62
N GLN A 257 -12.50 6.86 -28.25
CA GLN A 257 -12.27 7.94 -27.26
C GLN A 257 -12.22 7.43 -25.82
N ALA A 258 -13.07 6.45 -25.47
CA ALA A 258 -13.07 5.85 -24.14
C ALA A 258 -11.75 5.07 -23.87
N ALA A 259 -11.24 4.39 -24.91
CA ALA A 259 -9.93 3.76 -24.94
C ALA A 259 -8.77 4.72 -24.62
N GLN A 260 -8.71 5.83 -25.36
CA GLN A 260 -7.67 6.85 -25.22
C GLN A 260 -7.72 7.52 -23.84
N ASN A 261 -8.92 7.74 -23.30
CA ASN A 261 -9.09 8.28 -21.95
C ASN A 261 -8.63 7.28 -20.88
N LYS A 262 -8.85 5.98 -21.06
CA LYS A 262 -8.43 4.95 -20.10
C LYS A 262 -6.91 4.74 -20.08
N THR A 263 -6.24 4.77 -21.24
CA THR A 263 -4.77 4.77 -21.33
C THR A 263 -4.19 6.03 -20.69
N ALA A 264 -4.88 7.18 -20.82
CA ALA A 264 -4.50 8.41 -20.14
C ALA A 264 -4.53 8.27 -18.61
N GLU A 265 -5.61 7.73 -18.06
CA GLU A 265 -5.78 7.50 -16.62
C GLU A 265 -4.72 6.57 -16.06
N ILE A 266 -4.39 5.49 -16.78
CA ILE A 266 -3.34 4.54 -16.37
C ILE A 266 -1.96 5.21 -16.40
N LEU A 267 -1.65 5.96 -17.46
CA LEU A 267 -0.41 6.70 -17.54
C LEU A 267 -0.33 7.76 -16.43
N GLU A 268 -1.43 8.42 -16.09
CA GLU A 268 -1.50 9.40 -14.99
C GLU A 268 -1.08 8.76 -13.66
N GLN A 269 -1.54 7.55 -13.40
CA GLN A 269 -1.20 6.75 -12.20
C GLN A 269 0.21 6.14 -12.23
N ALA A 270 0.93 6.22 -13.35
CA ALA A 270 2.27 5.66 -13.48
C ALA A 270 3.29 6.42 -12.63
N ASP A 271 4.00 5.68 -11.77
CA ASP A 271 5.19 6.18 -11.08
C ASP A 271 6.39 6.18 -12.03
N ILE A 272 6.47 5.16 -12.90
CA ILE A 272 7.50 5.02 -13.92
C ILE A 272 6.83 4.64 -15.25
N VAL A 273 7.26 5.27 -16.33
CA VAL A 273 6.87 4.91 -17.70
C VAL A 273 8.04 4.22 -18.38
N LEU A 274 7.81 3.00 -18.88
CA LEU A 274 8.76 2.27 -19.71
C LEU A 274 8.37 2.47 -21.18
N LEU A 275 9.09 3.33 -21.90
CA LEU A 275 8.88 3.56 -23.33
C LEU A 275 9.60 2.48 -24.13
N VAL A 276 8.87 1.46 -24.57
CA VAL A 276 9.41 0.28 -25.27
C VAL A 276 9.41 0.52 -26.78
N LEU A 277 10.62 0.56 -27.36
CA LEU A 277 10.87 0.75 -28.77
C LEU A 277 11.56 -0.48 -29.39
N ASP A 278 11.31 -0.72 -30.67
CA ASP A 278 11.98 -1.77 -31.43
C ASP A 278 13.33 -1.27 -31.98
N ASN A 279 14.44 -1.75 -31.43
CA ASN A 279 15.80 -1.38 -31.87
C ASN A 279 16.10 -1.86 -33.31
N ALA A 280 15.37 -2.85 -33.82
CA ALA A 280 15.58 -3.46 -35.14
C ALA A 280 14.83 -2.74 -36.27
N ARG A 281 14.10 -1.67 -35.95
CA ARG A 281 13.38 -0.83 -36.92
C ARG A 281 13.95 0.59 -36.91
N PRO A 282 13.87 1.33 -38.04
CA PRO A 282 14.11 2.77 -38.03
C PRO A 282 13.18 3.45 -37.01
N THR A 283 13.56 4.64 -36.56
CA THR A 283 12.72 5.45 -35.67
C THR A 283 11.33 5.61 -36.27
N GLU A 284 10.36 4.91 -35.71
CA GLU A 284 8.95 5.13 -36.01
C GLU A 284 8.57 6.50 -35.44
N GLU A 285 7.73 7.28 -36.15
CA GLU A 285 7.18 8.51 -35.58
C GLU A 285 6.40 8.15 -34.33
N LEU A 286 6.94 8.50 -33.17
CA LEU A 286 6.24 8.38 -31.90
C LEU A 286 5.04 9.35 -31.94
N ASP A 287 3.88 8.86 -31.55
CA ASP A 287 2.69 9.69 -31.46
C ASP A 287 2.97 10.89 -30.55
N ASN A 288 2.91 12.11 -31.11
CA ASN A 288 3.11 13.36 -30.37
C ASN A 288 2.20 13.44 -29.14
N ARG A 289 1.00 12.86 -29.19
CA ARG A 289 0.08 12.82 -28.04
C ARG A 289 0.62 11.93 -26.92
N LEU A 290 1.26 10.80 -27.25
CA LEU A 290 1.91 9.95 -26.26
C LEU A 290 3.09 10.70 -25.63
N LEU A 291 3.90 11.36 -26.45
CA LEU A 291 5.05 12.14 -26.00
C LEU A 291 4.62 13.23 -25.02
N GLU A 292 3.62 14.04 -25.38
CA GLU A 292 3.05 15.08 -24.51
C GLU A 292 2.60 14.53 -23.15
N ARG A 293 2.00 13.33 -23.12
CA ARG A 293 1.52 12.68 -21.90
C ARG A 293 2.64 12.18 -20.98
N ILE A 294 3.82 11.87 -21.54
CA ILE A 294 4.93 11.30 -20.77
C ILE A 294 6.04 12.32 -20.45
N THR A 295 6.05 13.51 -21.07
CA THR A 295 7.09 14.54 -20.90
C THR A 295 7.37 14.92 -19.43
N ASN A 296 6.35 14.99 -18.58
CA ASN A 296 6.49 15.35 -17.16
C ASN A 296 6.57 14.13 -16.23
N LYS A 297 6.74 12.94 -16.79
CA LYS A 297 6.82 11.68 -16.04
C LYS A 297 8.24 11.17 -15.99
N GLN A 298 8.47 10.25 -15.06
CA GLN A 298 9.72 9.53 -15.00
C GLN A 298 9.74 8.44 -16.08
N VAL A 299 10.42 8.73 -17.20
CA VAL A 299 10.49 7.85 -18.37
C VAL A 299 11.82 7.12 -18.42
N ILE A 300 11.77 5.81 -18.61
CA ILE A 300 12.92 4.97 -18.95
C ILE A 300 12.69 4.45 -20.37
N THR A 301 13.59 4.79 -21.28
CA THR A 301 13.52 4.31 -22.67
C THR A 301 14.07 2.89 -22.74
N VAL A 302 13.33 1.97 -23.35
CA VAL A 302 13.68 0.56 -23.47
C VAL A 302 13.82 0.21 -24.94
N LEU A 303 15.06 0.09 -25.41
CA LEU A 303 15.39 -0.38 -26.75
C LEU A 303 15.37 -1.92 -26.74
N ASN A 304 14.23 -2.49 -27.11
CA ASN A 304 14.00 -3.92 -27.14
C ASN A 304 14.49 -4.56 -28.45
N LYS A 305 14.59 -5.89 -28.48
CA LYS A 305 15.11 -6.70 -29.60
C LYS A 305 16.58 -6.41 -29.93
N SER A 306 17.41 -6.19 -28.90
CA SER A 306 18.85 -5.98 -29.04
C SER A 306 19.61 -7.21 -29.56
N ASP A 307 18.97 -8.37 -29.64
CA ASP A 307 19.44 -9.56 -30.34
C ASP A 307 19.48 -9.41 -31.87
N LEU A 308 18.77 -8.41 -32.42
CA LEU A 308 18.73 -8.11 -33.84
C LEU A 308 19.62 -6.91 -34.20
N PRO A 309 20.05 -6.79 -35.48
CA PRO A 309 20.83 -5.65 -35.95
C PRO A 309 20.11 -4.32 -35.68
N ALA A 310 20.81 -3.38 -35.02
CA ALA A 310 20.27 -2.07 -34.70
C ALA A 310 20.02 -1.25 -35.98
N LYS A 311 18.80 -0.73 -36.13
CA LYS A 311 18.42 0.19 -37.21
C LYS A 311 17.88 1.53 -36.69
N LEU A 312 17.60 1.61 -35.40
CA LEU A 312 17.14 2.82 -34.74
C LEU A 312 18.35 3.73 -34.48
N ASP A 313 18.25 4.99 -34.89
CA ASP A 313 19.25 6.02 -34.60
C ASP A 313 19.00 6.61 -33.19
N PRO A 314 19.88 6.39 -32.20
CA PRO A 314 19.69 6.92 -30.86
C PRO A 314 19.65 8.46 -30.80
N ASP A 315 20.34 9.14 -31.72
CA ASP A 315 20.41 10.61 -31.73
C ASP A 315 19.07 11.24 -32.15
N SER A 316 18.27 10.50 -32.91
CA SER A 316 16.89 10.87 -33.26
C SER A 316 15.92 10.85 -32.07
N LEU A 317 16.31 10.24 -30.94
CA LEU A 317 15.49 10.14 -29.73
C LEU A 317 15.79 11.23 -28.70
N SER A 318 16.69 12.18 -28.98
CA SER A 318 17.35 13.12 -28.04
C SER A 318 16.49 13.84 -26.99
N THR A 319 15.15 13.84 -27.12
CA THR A 319 14.20 14.33 -26.11
C THR A 319 13.93 13.35 -24.94
N PHE A 320 14.22 12.04 -25.07
CA PHE A 320 13.82 10.98 -24.10
C PHE A 320 14.98 10.06 -23.62
N VAL A 321 16.24 10.49 -23.76
CA VAL A 321 17.41 9.57 -23.80
C VAL A 321 18.17 9.27 -22.51
N PRO A 322 18.18 10.04 -21.40
CA PRO A 322 19.23 9.86 -20.40
C PRO A 322 19.26 8.45 -19.78
N ASP A 323 18.11 7.82 -19.58
CA ASP A 323 17.98 6.51 -18.92
C ASP A 323 17.57 5.39 -19.89
N THR A 324 18.34 5.18 -20.97
CA THR A 324 18.04 4.15 -21.98
C THR A 324 18.58 2.76 -21.60
N ALA A 325 17.73 1.73 -21.56
CA ALA A 325 18.09 0.33 -21.41
C ALA A 325 18.06 -0.40 -22.77
N ARG A 326 19.10 -1.18 -23.10
CA ARG A 326 19.12 -2.04 -24.30
C ARG A 326 18.89 -3.48 -23.90
N ILE A 327 17.81 -4.10 -24.38
CA ILE A 327 17.39 -5.44 -23.93
C ILE A 327 16.95 -6.33 -25.09
N SER A 328 17.01 -7.64 -24.85
CA SER A 328 16.15 -8.58 -25.57
C SER A 328 15.18 -9.18 -24.56
N ALA A 329 13.92 -8.76 -24.61
CA ALA A 329 12.88 -9.33 -23.76
C ALA A 329 12.68 -10.84 -24.03
N LYS A 330 12.90 -11.27 -25.28
CA LYS A 330 12.77 -12.67 -25.71
C LYS A 330 13.88 -13.54 -25.13
N GLU A 331 15.12 -13.10 -25.25
CA GLU A 331 16.30 -13.85 -24.75
C GLU A 331 16.57 -13.58 -23.25
N GLY A 332 15.92 -12.55 -22.68
CA GLY A 332 16.07 -12.11 -21.30
C GLY A 332 17.43 -11.50 -20.98
N THR A 333 18.12 -10.94 -21.99
CA THR A 333 19.39 -10.21 -21.88
C THR A 333 19.15 -8.72 -21.64
N GLY A 334 20.05 -8.06 -20.90
CA GLY A 334 19.89 -6.64 -20.54
C GLY A 334 18.82 -6.34 -19.47
N ILE A 335 18.06 -7.35 -19.02
CA ILE A 335 16.97 -7.17 -18.05
C ILE A 335 17.47 -6.66 -16.69
N GLU A 336 18.68 -7.05 -16.27
CA GLU A 336 19.23 -6.58 -14.99
C GLU A 336 19.65 -5.10 -15.04
N ASP A 337 20.15 -4.63 -16.19
CA ASP A 337 20.41 -3.20 -16.42
C ASP A 337 19.10 -2.39 -16.38
N LEU A 338 18.03 -2.90 -17.01
CA LEU A 338 16.70 -2.28 -16.92
C LEU A 338 16.20 -2.23 -15.47
N ARG A 339 16.37 -3.31 -14.69
CA ARG A 339 16.00 -3.34 -13.27
C ARG A 339 16.76 -2.31 -12.46
N GLU A 340 18.06 -2.17 -12.70
CA GLU A 340 18.88 -1.19 -12.00
C GLU A 340 18.47 0.25 -12.36
N LYS A 341 18.20 0.53 -13.64
CA LYS A 341 17.63 1.83 -14.06
C LYS A 341 16.29 2.13 -13.40
N ILE A 342 15.39 1.14 -13.26
CA ILE A 342 14.14 1.28 -12.51
C ILE A 342 14.40 1.65 -11.05
N ARG A 343 15.41 1.04 -10.40
CA ARG A 343 15.79 1.35 -9.01
C ARG A 343 16.39 2.74 -8.85
N GLN A 344 17.23 3.16 -9.79
CA GLN A 344 17.84 4.49 -9.79
C GLN A 344 16.80 5.58 -10.03
N ALA A 345 15.94 5.38 -11.03
CA ALA A 345 14.83 6.26 -11.34
C ALA A 345 13.94 6.45 -10.10
N SER A 346 13.50 5.37 -9.46
CA SER A 346 12.70 5.43 -8.23
C SER A 346 13.44 5.96 -7.00
N ARG A 347 14.74 6.29 -7.08
CA ARG A 347 15.59 6.80 -5.99
C ARG A 347 15.63 5.90 -4.75
N VAL A 348 15.37 4.60 -4.90
CA VAL A 348 15.30 3.66 -3.77
C VAL A 348 16.66 3.07 -3.37
N VAL A 349 17.71 3.28 -4.16
CA VAL A 349 19.03 2.64 -3.97
C VAL A 349 19.67 3.07 -2.64
N ASP A 350 19.65 4.37 -2.35
CA ASP A 350 20.34 4.96 -1.19
C ASP A 350 19.37 5.46 -0.10
N PHE A 351 18.14 4.97 -0.10
CA PHE A 351 17.12 5.43 0.84
C PHE A 351 17.40 4.96 2.27
N ASP A 352 17.64 5.89 3.20
CA ASP A 352 17.78 5.58 4.62
C ASP A 352 16.41 5.24 5.23
N MET A 353 16.21 3.98 5.61
CA MET A 353 14.95 3.52 6.19
C MET A 353 14.64 4.13 7.57
N ARG A 354 15.61 4.79 8.23
CA ARG A 354 15.42 5.45 9.53
C ARG A 354 15.08 6.92 9.41
N GLN A 355 15.22 7.52 8.23
CA GLN A 355 14.91 8.93 8.05
C GLN A 355 13.42 9.20 8.27
N PRO A 356 13.06 10.41 8.76
CA PRO A 356 11.67 10.77 8.98
C PRO A 356 10.93 10.88 7.64
N VAL A 357 9.77 10.22 7.56
CA VAL A 357 8.85 10.29 6.42
C VAL A 357 7.40 10.35 6.89
N CYS A 358 6.53 11.00 6.11
CA CYS A 358 5.09 10.82 6.22
C CYS A 358 4.62 9.67 5.33
N PHE A 359 3.66 8.91 5.82
CA PHE A 359 3.12 7.73 5.16
C PHE A 359 1.59 7.68 5.22
N THR A 360 0.95 8.73 5.75
CA THR A 360 -0.50 8.95 5.73
C THR A 360 -0.83 10.33 5.18
N ASN A 361 -2.01 10.48 4.57
CA ASN A 361 -2.47 11.76 4.02
C ASN A 361 -2.52 12.86 5.09
N ARG A 362 -2.96 12.51 6.32
CA ARG A 362 -3.02 13.46 7.44
C ARG A 362 -1.64 14.03 7.77
N GLN A 363 -0.62 13.17 7.83
CA GLN A 363 0.76 13.60 8.09
C GLN A 363 1.26 14.50 6.96
N GLU A 364 1.02 14.10 5.70
CA GLU A 364 1.39 14.87 4.52
C GLU A 364 0.74 16.28 4.53
N ASP A 365 -0.56 16.36 4.79
CA ASP A 365 -1.31 17.61 4.85
C ASP A 365 -0.81 18.54 5.97
N LEU A 366 -0.52 17.98 7.15
CA LEU A 366 0.05 18.74 8.26
C LEU A 366 1.46 19.23 7.94
N LEU A 367 2.29 18.42 7.31
CA LEU A 367 3.62 18.86 6.87
C LEU A 367 3.53 19.93 5.77
N LYS A 368 2.60 19.82 4.82
CA LYS A 368 2.35 20.89 3.83
C LYS A 368 1.95 22.19 4.52
N GLN A 369 1.02 22.14 5.47
CA GLN A 369 0.66 23.32 6.29
C GLN A 369 1.87 23.88 7.06
N LEU A 370 2.73 23.01 7.58
CA LEU A 370 3.95 23.41 8.26
C LEU A 370 4.90 24.16 7.31
N THR A 371 5.04 23.73 6.06
CA THR A 371 5.87 24.42 5.05
C THR A 371 5.31 25.77 4.60
N SER A 372 4.01 26.03 4.76
CA SER A 372 3.37 27.30 4.39
C SER A 372 3.15 28.25 5.57
N THR A 373 3.46 27.84 6.80
CA THR A 373 3.20 28.65 7.99
C THR A 373 4.08 29.91 8.04
N GLU A 374 3.55 30.96 8.66
CA GLU A 374 4.22 32.27 8.81
C GLU A 374 4.65 32.54 10.26
N SER A 375 4.19 31.73 11.23
CA SER A 375 4.52 31.93 12.65
C SER A 375 4.97 30.64 13.34
N LYS A 376 5.87 30.79 14.32
CA LYS A 376 6.30 29.70 15.22
C LYS A 376 5.13 29.15 16.05
N GLN A 377 4.17 29.99 16.44
CA GLN A 377 2.99 29.56 17.20
C GLN A 377 2.10 28.60 16.39
N GLN A 378 1.85 28.91 15.12
CA GLN A 378 1.15 28.02 14.20
C GLN A 378 1.94 26.73 13.94
N ALA A 379 3.25 26.83 13.72
CA ALA A 379 4.12 25.67 13.57
C ALA A 379 4.01 24.72 14.78
N ALA A 380 4.08 25.25 16.00
CA ALA A 380 3.94 24.47 17.23
C ALA A 380 2.57 23.79 17.32
N SER A 381 1.51 24.49 16.90
CA SER A 381 0.16 23.92 16.85
C SER A 381 0.08 22.74 15.86
N ILE A 382 0.62 22.90 14.66
CA ILE A 382 0.64 21.86 13.62
C ILE A 382 1.45 20.64 14.09
N ILE A 383 2.63 20.85 14.69
CA ILE A 383 3.47 19.74 15.17
C ILE A 383 2.79 19.01 16.35
N ARG A 384 2.10 19.73 17.24
CA ARG A 384 1.28 19.09 18.29
C ARG A 384 0.15 18.26 17.69
N LYS A 385 -0.53 18.76 16.65
CA LYS A 385 -1.55 18.00 15.92
C LYS A 385 -0.96 16.75 15.25
N LEU A 386 0.26 16.84 14.72
CA LEU A 386 0.96 15.70 14.14
C LEU A 386 1.13 14.58 15.19
N LEU A 387 1.60 14.92 16.39
CA LEU A 387 1.87 13.98 17.50
C LEU A 387 0.63 13.51 18.26
N LYS A 388 -0.40 14.35 18.42
CA LYS A 388 -1.53 14.08 19.33
C LYS A 388 -2.88 13.96 18.64
N GLY A 389 -2.95 14.18 17.33
CA GLY A 389 -4.20 14.28 16.60
C GLY A 389 -4.89 15.62 16.83
N GLU A 390 -6.16 15.72 16.47
CA GLU A 390 -6.98 16.88 16.84
C GLU A 390 -7.08 16.97 18.36
N VAL A 391 -6.75 18.14 18.91
CA VAL A 391 -6.86 18.46 20.34
C VAL A 391 -8.22 19.06 20.62
#